data_AF-A8RPY5-F1
#
_entry.id   AF-A8RPY5-F1
#
_cell.length_a   1.000
_cell.length_b   1.000
_cell.length_c   1.000
_cell.angle_alpha   90.00
_cell.angle_beta   90.00
_cell.angle_gamma   90.00
#
_symmetry.space_group_name_H-M   'P 1'
#
loop_
_entity.id
_entity.type
_entity.pdbx_description
1 polymer ?
#
loop_
_entity_poly.entity_id
_entity_poly.type
_entity_poly.pdbx_seq_one_letter_code
_entity_poly.pdbx_strand_id
1 'polypeptide(L)' 'MSKNYISSDTEEWVFSLYSHMPKEEFTKDLQALCSARRVYLQNELADSFVFGYLDSVYEVMRDVLTCKALG' A
#
# COMPACT_ATOMS: atom_id res chain seq x y z
N MET A 1 -14.49 -9.99 -2.50
CA MET A 1 -13.23 -10.37 -3.16
C MET A 1 -12.51 -9.09 -3.50
N SER A 2 -11.37 -8.81 -2.86
CA SER A 2 -10.51 -7.71 -3.26
C SER A 2 -10.11 -7.98 -4.71
N LYS A 3 -10.44 -7.08 -5.63
CA LYS A 3 -9.88 -7.15 -6.97
C LYS A 3 -8.42 -6.72 -6.81
N ASN A 4 -7.47 -7.57 -7.20
CA ASN A 4 -6.07 -7.13 -7.26
C ASN A 4 -5.94 -6.15 -8.43
N TYR A 5 -5.73 -4.87 -8.12
CA TYR A 5 -5.66 -3.80 -9.11
C TYR A 5 -4.24 -3.55 -9.63
N ILE A 6 -3.27 -4.30 -9.11
CA ILE A 6 -1.88 -4.33 -9.57
C ILE A 6 -1.54 -5.74 -10.07
N SER A 7 -0.72 -5.84 -11.12
CA SER A 7 -0.21 -7.13 -11.60
C SER A 7 0.81 -7.71 -10.62
N SER A 8 1.06 -9.01 -10.68
CA SER A 8 2.10 -9.67 -9.87
C SER A 8 3.48 -9.06 -10.10
N ASP A 9 3.84 -8.71 -11.35
CA ASP A 9 5.10 -8.02 -11.65
C ASP A 9 5.19 -6.65 -10.95
N THR A 10 4.06 -5.94 -10.88
CA THR A 10 3.99 -4.64 -10.19
C THR A 10 4.10 -4.83 -8.68
N GLU A 11 3.44 -5.85 -8.14
CA GLU A 11 3.49 -6.22 -6.73
C GLU A 11 4.92 -6.53 -6.27
N GLU A 12 5.63 -7.40 -7.00
CA GLU A 12 7.03 -7.76 -6.72
C GLU A 12 7.96 -6.54 -6.83
N TRP A 13 7.78 -5.71 -7.85
CA TRP A 13 8.58 -4.50 -8.03
C TRP A 13 8.35 -3.50 -6.89
N VAL A 14 7.10 -3.23 -6.51
CA VAL A 14 6.73 -2.34 -5.41
C VAL A 14 7.23 -2.89 -4.08
N PHE A 15 7.10 -4.19 -3.84
CA PHE A 15 7.63 -4.85 -2.64
C PHE A 15 9.14 -4.68 -2.53
N SER A 16 9.86 -4.92 -3.62
CA SER A 16 11.32 -4.74 -3.68
C SER A 16 11.72 -3.29 -3.43
N LEU A 17 11.04 -2.34 -4.08
CA LEU A 17 11.27 -0.90 -3.89
C LEU A 17 11.15 -0.50 -2.41
N TYR A 18 10.02 -0.82 -1.78
CA TYR A 18 9.79 -0.47 -0.37
C TYR A 18 10.68 -1.25 0.60
N SER A 19 11.07 -2.48 0.27
CA SER A 19 11.99 -3.27 1.08
C SER A 19 13.37 -2.63 1.18
N HIS A 20 13.86 -2.01 0.11
CA HIS A 20 15.16 -1.32 0.10
C HIS A 20 15.08 0.15 0.57
N MET A 21 13.87 0.69 0.71
CA MET A 21 13.66 2.07 1.17
C MET A 21 14.07 2.27 2.65
N PRO A 22 14.70 3.40 3.00
CA PRO A 22 14.97 3.77 4.39
C PRO A 22 13.70 3.76 5.25
N LYS A 23 13.81 3.37 6.52
CA LYS A 23 12.66 3.24 7.44
C LYS A 23 11.84 4.54 7.54
N GLU A 24 12.51 5.69 7.58
CA GLU A 24 11.86 6.99 7.69
C GLU A 24 11.04 7.36 6.45
N GLU A 25 11.61 7.16 5.26
CA GLU A 25 10.94 7.40 3.98
C GLU A 25 9.74 6.46 3.80
N PHE A 26 9.96 5.17 4.06
CA PHE A 26 8.90 4.17 4.02
C PHE A 26 7.73 4.52 4.97
N THR A 27 8.04 4.98 6.18
CA THR A 27 7.03 5.37 7.17
C THR A 27 6.22 6.58 6.68
N LYS A 28 6.86 7.58 6.06
CA LYS A 28 6.18 8.75 5.49
C LYS A 28 5.22 8.34 4.36
N ASP A 29 5.67 7.48 3.45
CA ASP A 29 4.86 6.99 2.35
C ASP A 29 3.66 6.17 2.86
N LEU A 30 3.87 5.30 3.86
CA LEU A 30 2.80 4.53 4.48
C LEU A 30 1.76 5.43 5.15
N GLN A 31 2.20 6.49 5.85
CA GLN A 31 1.31 7.47 6.47
C GLN A 31 0.49 8.24 5.42
N ALA A 32 1.12 8.66 4.32
CA ALA A 32 0.43 9.33 3.21
C ALA A 32 -0.64 8.40 2.59
N LEU A 33 -0.29 7.13 2.35
CA LEU A 33 -1.23 6.14 1.82
C LEU A 33 -2.40 5.88 2.76
N CYS A 34 -2.14 5.73 4.06
CA CYS A 34 -3.20 5.57 5.06
C CYS A 34 -4.14 6.78 5.10
N SER A 35 -3.58 7.99 4.96
CA SER A 35 -4.35 9.23 4.93
C SER A 35 -5.23 9.29 3.68
N ALA A 36 -4.69 8.96 2.51
CA ALA A 36 -5.45 8.88 1.27
C ALA A 36 -6.59 7.85 1.38
N ARG A 37 -6.29 6.61 1.80
CA ARG A 37 -7.32 5.57 2.00
C ARG A 37 -8.44 6.03 2.94
N ARG A 38 -8.11 6.72 4.03
CA ARG A 38 -9.09 7.26 4.97
C ARG A 38 -10.03 8.27 4.30
N VAL A 39 -9.52 9.16 3.46
CA VAL A 39 -10.36 10.13 2.72
C VAL A 39 -11.39 9.39 1.87
N TYR A 40 -11.00 8.35 1.14
CA TYR A 40 -11.93 7.58 0.31
C TYR A 40 -12.98 6.84 1.14
N LEU A 41 -12.59 6.24 2.27
CA LEU A 41 -13.53 5.57 3.18
C LEU A 41 -14.55 6.55 3.79
N GLN A 42 -14.10 7.75 4.17
CA GLN A 42 -14.96 8.77 4.77
C GLN A 42 -15.95 9.41 3.78
N ASN A 43 -15.64 9.38 2.48
CA ASN A 43 -16.50 9.93 1.43
C ASN A 43 -17.33 8.86 0.71
N GLU A 44 -17.45 7.65 1.28
CA GLU A 44 -18.19 6.52 0.69
C GLU A 44 -17.70 6.12 -0.71
N LEU A 45 -16.40 6.34 -1.00
CA LEU A 45 -15.77 6.02 -2.29
C LEU A 45 -14.99 4.69 -2.25
N ALA A 46 -15.34 3.79 -1.33
CA ALA A 46 -14.66 2.50 -1.15
C ALA A 46 -14.80 1.58 -2.38
N ASP A 47 -15.87 1.72 -3.16
CA ASP A 47 -16.07 0.93 -4.39
C ASP A 47 -15.36 1.54 -5.62
N SER A 48 -14.65 2.65 -5.45
CA SER A 48 -13.94 3.30 -6.55
C SER A 48 -12.72 2.49 -6.99
N PHE A 49 -12.43 2.53 -8.29
CA PHE A 49 -11.19 1.96 -8.85
C PHE A 49 -9.95 2.49 -8.13
N VAL A 50 -9.94 3.79 -7.80
CA VAL A 50 -8.81 4.42 -7.13
C VAL A 50 -8.62 3.86 -5.72
N PHE A 51 -9.70 3.68 -4.95
CA PHE A 51 -9.59 3.05 -3.65
C PHE A 51 -9.04 1.63 -3.75
N GLY A 52 -9.54 0.82 -4.69
CA GLY A 52 -9.03 -0.52 -4.92
C GLY A 52 -7.54 -0.58 -5.25
N TYR A 53 -7.05 0.37 -6.06
CA TYR A 53 -5.61 0.51 -6.32
C TYR A 53 -4.83 0.88 -5.04
N LEU A 54 -5.29 1.88 -4.28
CA LEU A 54 -4.66 2.27 -3.01
C LEU A 54 -4.65 1.12 -2.00
N ASP A 55 -5.71 0.31 -1.99
CA ASP A 55 -5.83 -0.85 -1.12
C ASP A 55 -4.82 -1.94 -1.51
N SER A 56 -4.66 -2.20 -2.80
CA SER A 56 -3.66 -3.14 -3.32
C SER A 56 -2.24 -2.71 -2.95
N VAL A 57 -1.89 -1.43 -3.10
CA VAL A 57 -0.58 -0.91 -2.69
C VAL A 57 -0.39 -1.00 -1.16
N TYR A 58 -1.44 -0.76 -0.40
CA TYR A 58 -1.40 -0.84 1.06
C TYR A 58 -1.11 -2.26 1.55
N GLU A 59 -1.68 -3.28 0.91
CA GLU A 59 -1.39 -4.68 1.21
C GLU A 59 0.11 -4.98 1.04
N VAL A 60 0.72 -4.53 -0.07
CA VAL A 60 2.17 -4.69 -0.30
C VAL A 60 2.99 -3.98 0.78
N MET A 61 2.66 -2.73 1.10
CA MET A 61 3.39 -1.99 2.14
C MET A 61 3.25 -2.64 3.52
N ARG A 62 2.08 -3.19 3.86
CA ARG A 62 1.86 -3.92 5.11
C ARG A 62 2.77 -5.15 5.19
N ASP A 63 2.91 -5.87 4.09
CA ASP A 63 3.75 -7.06 4.04
C ASP A 63 5.24 -6.68 4.19
N VAL A 64 5.69 -5.61 3.52
CA VAL A 64 7.04 -5.05 3.73
C VAL A 64 7.27 -4.59 5.17
N LEU A 65 6.30 -3.92 5.78
CA LEU A 65 6.40 -3.50 7.18
C LEU A 65 6.58 -4.71 8.11
N THR A 66 5.85 -5.80 7.83
CA THR A 66 5.96 -7.05 8.59
C THR A 66 7.38 -7.63 8.46
N CYS A 67 7.94 -7.67 7.25
CA CYS A 67 9.33 -8.10 7.03
C CYS A 67 10.34 -7.20 7.75
N LYS A 68 10.17 -5.87 7.70
CA LYS A 68 11.07 -4.89 8.36
C LYS A 68 10.95 -4.86 9.89
N ALA A 69 9.86 -5.37 10.45
CA ALA A 69 9.64 -5.46 11.90
C ALA A 69 10.18 -6.78 12.49
N LEU A 70 10.32 -7.82 11.67
CA LEU A 70 10.87 -9.13 12.05
C LEU A 70 12.41 -9.21 11.93
N GLY A 71 13.06 -8.20 11.36
CA GLY A 71 14.52 -8.07 11.24
C GLY A 71 15.05 -6.80 11.88
#